data_AF-A0A958YWZ3-F1
#
_entry.id   AF-A0A958YWZ3-F1
#
_cell.length_a   1.000
_cell.length_b   1.000
_cell.length_c   1.000
_cell.angle_alpha   90.00
_cell.angle_beta   90.00
_cell.angle_gamma   90.00
#
_symmetry.space_group_name_H-M   'P 1'
#
loop_
_entity.id
_entity.type
_entity.pdbx_description
1 polymer ?
#
loop_
_entity_poly.entity_id
_entity_poly.type
_entity_poly.pdbx_seq_one_letter_code
_entity_poly.pdbx_strand_id
1 'polypeptide(L)'
;MIKITLPDGSVKEYAANSTPMDVANSISEGLARNVLSAKFNEKTVETSTPLKEDGSLTLYTWNNPEGKKAFWHSSAHVLAQAILHFYPSAKLTIGPAIENGFYYDVDFGDETVTEADFKKIEDKILDFARQKFEFKMREVSKKDALEYYSKRKNEYKVELIENLTDGDITFCDHADFTDLCRGGHIPNTGFIKAVKIMNIAGAYWRGDEKNKQLTRVYGISFPKQKELTEYLELLEEAKKRDHRKLGKELELFTFSQKVGQGLPLWLPKGAALRERLEQFLKKAQQKAGYEMVVTPHIGQKELYVTSGHYAKYGEDSFQPIHTPKEDEEFLLKPMNCPHHCEIYNNKPYSYKDLPKRFGEFGTVYRYEQSGELHGLTRVRGFTQDDAHIYCTPDQLDQEFKNVIDLSLYVLGSLGFDNFRAQVSIRDPKNPDKYIGSLENWEKAEKAIINAASDKGLNYEIVEGEAAFYGPKLDFMVKDALGREWQLGTIQVDYNLP
;
A
#
# COMPACT_ATOMS: atom_id res chain seq x y z
N MET A 1 -27.47 -11.59 -31.53
CA MET A 1 -26.00 -11.39 -31.52
C MET A 1 -25.70 -10.25 -30.59
N ILE A 2 -24.60 -10.32 -29.85
CA ILE A 2 -24.07 -9.24 -29.02
C ILE A 2 -22.77 -8.72 -29.63
N LYS A 3 -22.48 -7.43 -29.48
CA LYS A 3 -21.27 -6.78 -29.96
C LYS A 3 -20.27 -6.63 -28.82
N ILE A 4 -19.12 -7.26 -28.97
CA ILE A 4 -18.04 -7.23 -27.98
C ILE A 4 -16.88 -6.41 -28.55
N THR A 5 -16.50 -5.36 -27.82
CA THR A 5 -15.35 -4.51 -28.12
C THR A 5 -14.13 -5.03 -27.37
N LEU A 6 -13.05 -5.31 -28.09
CA LEU A 6 -11.77 -5.76 -27.54
C LEU A 6 -10.82 -4.59 -27.30
N PRO A 7 -9.73 -4.77 -26.51
CA PRO A 7 -8.82 -3.68 -26.16
C PRO A 7 -8.09 -3.03 -27.36
N ASP A 8 -8.01 -3.71 -28.49
CA ASP A 8 -7.45 -3.18 -29.74
C ASP A 8 -8.44 -2.29 -30.52
N GLY A 9 -9.64 -2.08 -29.99
CA GLY A 9 -10.73 -1.32 -30.62
C GLY A 9 -11.54 -2.13 -31.62
N SER A 10 -11.20 -3.40 -31.85
CA SER A 10 -11.97 -4.26 -32.74
C SER A 10 -13.32 -4.63 -32.11
N VAL A 11 -14.37 -4.63 -32.93
CA VAL A 11 -15.73 -5.03 -32.52
C VAL A 11 -16.08 -6.33 -33.24
N LYS A 12 -16.44 -7.36 -32.48
CA LYS A 12 -16.81 -8.68 -33.00
C LYS A 12 -18.19 -9.07 -32.50
N GLU A 13 -18.93 -9.80 -33.34
CA GLU A 13 -20.28 -10.28 -33.01
C GLU A 13 -20.24 -11.72 -32.48
N TYR A 14 -20.93 -11.95 -31.37
CA TYR A 14 -21.05 -13.25 -30.73
C TYR A 14 -22.52 -13.62 -30.49
N ALA A 15 -22.80 -14.91 -30.30
CA ALA A 15 -24.13 -15.35 -29.89
C ALA A 15 -24.45 -14.80 -28.48
N ALA A 16 -25.72 -14.50 -28.22
CA ALA A 16 -26.14 -14.14 -26.86
C ALA A 16 -25.84 -15.30 -25.91
N ASN A 17 -25.40 -14.98 -24.69
CA ASN A 17 -24.88 -15.94 -23.69
C ASN A 17 -23.52 -16.58 -24.01
N SER A 18 -22.77 -16.07 -25.01
CA SER A 18 -21.35 -16.42 -25.12
C SER A 18 -20.61 -15.97 -23.86
N THR A 19 -19.58 -16.70 -23.46
CA THR A 19 -18.77 -16.41 -22.27
C THR A 19 -17.47 -15.70 -22.64
N PRO A 20 -16.77 -15.04 -21.69
CA PRO A 20 -15.42 -14.56 -21.92
C PRO A 20 -14.46 -15.65 -22.42
N MET A 21 -14.63 -16.91 -21.98
CA MET A 21 -13.86 -18.04 -22.47
C MET A 21 -14.16 -18.37 -23.95
N ASP A 22 -15.42 -18.27 -24.39
CA ASP A 22 -15.78 -18.46 -25.81
C ASP A 22 -15.13 -17.38 -26.70
N VAL A 23 -15.10 -16.14 -26.22
CA VAL A 23 -14.40 -15.04 -26.89
C VAL A 23 -12.89 -15.29 -26.93
N ALA A 24 -12.29 -15.79 -25.84
CA ALA A 24 -10.87 -16.14 -25.83
C ALA A 24 -10.54 -17.25 -26.84
N ASN A 25 -11.38 -18.29 -26.92
CA ASN A 25 -11.26 -19.39 -27.87
C ASN A 25 -11.36 -18.92 -29.32
N SER A 26 -12.23 -17.95 -29.62
CA SER A 26 -12.38 -17.40 -30.97
C SER A 26 -11.15 -16.61 -31.44
N ILE A 27 -10.38 -16.05 -30.50
CA ILE A 27 -9.15 -15.31 -30.78
C ILE A 27 -8.00 -16.29 -31.02
N SER A 28 -7.72 -17.17 -30.06
CA SER A 28 -6.79 -18.30 -30.23
C SER A 28 -6.87 -19.29 -29.07
N GLU A 29 -6.61 -20.56 -29.34
CA GLU A 29 -6.46 -21.58 -28.28
C GLU A 29 -5.32 -21.25 -27.30
N GLY A 30 -4.26 -20.59 -27.80
CA GLY A 30 -3.14 -20.14 -26.98
C GLY A 30 -3.55 -19.14 -25.91
N LEU A 31 -4.37 -18.15 -26.28
CA LEU A 31 -4.93 -17.18 -25.35
C LEU A 31 -5.88 -17.88 -24.36
N ALA A 32 -6.86 -18.64 -24.87
CA ALA A 32 -7.87 -19.31 -24.05
C ALA A 32 -7.27 -20.17 -22.93
N ARG A 33 -6.19 -20.91 -23.22
CA ARG A 33 -5.47 -21.71 -22.20
C ARG A 33 -4.81 -20.90 -21.10
N ASN A 34 -4.54 -19.62 -21.31
CA ASN A 34 -3.82 -18.75 -20.37
C ASN A 34 -4.69 -17.67 -19.73
N VAL A 35 -5.96 -17.52 -20.15
CA VAL A 35 -6.90 -16.58 -19.53
C VAL A 35 -7.23 -17.05 -18.12
N LEU A 36 -7.11 -16.13 -17.18
CA LEU A 36 -7.37 -16.34 -15.75
C LEU A 36 -8.62 -15.61 -15.29
N SER A 37 -8.84 -14.38 -15.75
CA SER A 37 -9.99 -13.57 -15.36
C SER A 37 -10.41 -12.63 -16.49
N ALA A 38 -11.58 -12.00 -16.34
CA ALA A 38 -12.10 -11.08 -17.32
C ALA A 38 -12.75 -9.85 -16.67
N LYS A 39 -12.77 -8.74 -17.42
CA LYS A 39 -13.50 -7.52 -17.09
C LYS A 39 -14.47 -7.19 -18.22
N PHE A 40 -15.74 -7.06 -17.91
CA PHE A 40 -16.80 -6.73 -18.84
C PHE A 40 -17.57 -5.50 -18.34
N ASN A 41 -17.67 -4.46 -19.16
CA ASN A 41 -18.34 -3.19 -18.82
C ASN A 41 -17.92 -2.66 -17.42
N GLU A 42 -16.61 -2.53 -17.22
CA GLU A 42 -15.98 -2.11 -15.97
C GLU A 42 -16.11 -3.06 -14.75
N LYS A 43 -16.84 -4.17 -14.87
CA LYS A 43 -17.02 -5.14 -13.79
C LYS A 43 -16.13 -6.38 -13.99
N THR A 44 -15.54 -6.88 -12.91
CA THR A 44 -14.85 -8.17 -12.94
C THR A 44 -15.90 -9.27 -13.05
N VAL A 45 -15.71 -10.20 -13.99
CA VAL A 45 -16.63 -11.31 -14.24
C VAL A 45 -15.84 -12.62 -14.35
N GLU A 46 -16.52 -13.74 -14.07
CA GLU A 46 -15.93 -15.06 -14.25
C GLU A 46 -15.76 -15.36 -15.74
N THR A 47 -14.77 -16.18 -16.08
CA THR A 47 -14.55 -16.57 -17.49
C THR A 47 -15.71 -17.37 -18.09
N SER A 48 -16.57 -17.93 -17.24
CA SER A 48 -17.79 -18.66 -17.59
C SER A 48 -19.07 -17.81 -17.50
N THR A 49 -18.99 -16.54 -17.10
CA THR A 49 -20.17 -15.67 -16.98
C THR A 49 -20.81 -15.43 -18.35
N PRO A 50 -22.11 -15.74 -18.55
CA PRO A 50 -22.79 -15.48 -19.81
C PRO A 50 -22.92 -13.98 -20.10
N LEU A 51 -22.46 -13.56 -21.28
CA LEU A 51 -22.59 -12.18 -21.75
C LEU A 51 -23.96 -12.00 -22.41
N LYS A 52 -24.76 -11.08 -21.87
CA LYS A 52 -26.17 -10.86 -22.29
C LYS A 52 -26.39 -9.57 -23.08
N GLU A 53 -25.44 -8.65 -23.02
CA GLU A 53 -25.51 -7.32 -23.61
C GLU A 53 -24.23 -7.00 -24.38
N ASP A 54 -24.29 -5.94 -25.19
CA ASP A 54 -23.12 -5.40 -25.86
C ASP A 54 -22.17 -4.77 -24.82
N GLY A 55 -20.86 -4.76 -25.10
CA GLY A 55 -19.93 -4.20 -24.14
C GLY A 55 -18.46 -4.32 -24.49
N SER A 56 -17.62 -3.75 -23.63
CA SER A 56 -16.17 -3.90 -23.69
C SER A 56 -15.73 -5.11 -22.87
N LEU A 57 -14.90 -5.97 -23.45
CA LEU A 57 -14.34 -7.15 -22.78
C LEU A 57 -12.82 -7.08 -22.77
N THR A 58 -12.23 -7.18 -21.58
CA THR A 58 -10.79 -7.36 -21.40
C THR A 58 -10.54 -8.72 -20.78
N LEU A 59 -9.62 -9.49 -21.36
CA LEU A 59 -9.20 -10.80 -20.88
C LEU A 59 -7.82 -10.67 -20.22
N TYR A 60 -7.69 -11.18 -19.00
CA TYR A 60 -6.45 -11.10 -18.23
C TYR A 60 -5.79 -12.47 -18.13
N THR A 61 -4.46 -12.46 -18.30
CA THR A 61 -3.59 -13.62 -18.16
C THR A 61 -2.71 -13.45 -16.93
N TRP A 62 -1.84 -14.43 -16.65
CA TRP A 62 -0.84 -14.34 -15.58
C TRP A 62 0.09 -13.11 -15.67
N ASN A 63 0.26 -12.55 -16.86
CA ASN A 63 1.10 -11.36 -17.07
C ASN A 63 0.41 -10.05 -16.65
N ASN A 64 -0.88 -10.09 -16.33
CA ASN A 64 -1.67 -8.93 -15.92
C ASN A 64 -1.87 -8.92 -14.39
N PRO A 65 -1.79 -7.77 -13.71
CA PRO A 65 -2.08 -7.66 -12.27
C PRO A 65 -3.45 -8.23 -11.87
N GLU A 66 -4.48 -7.98 -12.69
CA GLU A 66 -5.84 -8.47 -12.48
C GLU A 66 -5.95 -9.99 -12.60
N GLY A 67 -5.13 -10.59 -13.48
CA GLY A 67 -5.01 -12.04 -13.61
C GLY A 67 -4.33 -12.68 -12.40
N LYS A 68 -3.24 -12.05 -11.90
CA LYS A 68 -2.55 -12.49 -10.67
C LYS A 68 -3.46 -12.37 -9.44
N LYS A 69 -4.21 -11.28 -9.33
CA LYS A 69 -5.16 -11.06 -8.23
C LYS A 69 -6.22 -12.16 -8.18
N ALA A 70 -6.83 -12.48 -9.33
CA ALA A 70 -7.80 -13.58 -9.41
C ALA A 70 -7.16 -14.94 -9.06
N PHE A 71 -5.94 -15.19 -9.55
CA PHE A 71 -5.18 -16.40 -9.26
C PHE A 71 -4.90 -16.61 -7.78
N TRP A 72 -4.38 -15.59 -7.10
CA TRP A 72 -4.08 -15.69 -5.68
C TRP A 72 -5.35 -15.72 -4.83
N HIS A 73 -6.41 -15.05 -5.26
CA HIS A 73 -7.70 -15.12 -4.58
C HIS A 73 -8.29 -16.54 -4.64
N SER A 74 -8.29 -17.18 -5.82
CA SER A 74 -8.64 -18.60 -5.95
C SER A 74 -7.70 -19.52 -5.18
N SER A 75 -6.41 -19.19 -5.07
CA SER A 75 -5.47 -19.97 -4.27
C SER A 75 -5.77 -19.90 -2.77
N ALA A 76 -6.26 -18.76 -2.28
CA ALA A 76 -6.75 -18.62 -0.91
C ALA A 76 -7.93 -19.55 -0.63
N HIS A 77 -8.85 -19.70 -1.59
CA HIS A 77 -9.97 -20.63 -1.49
C HIS A 77 -9.52 -22.10 -1.40
N VAL A 78 -8.54 -22.49 -2.23
CA VAL A 78 -7.98 -23.86 -2.16
C VAL A 78 -7.19 -24.09 -0.86
N LEU A 79 -6.50 -23.06 -0.34
CA LEU A 79 -5.91 -23.11 1.00
C LEU A 79 -6.99 -23.34 2.06
N ALA A 80 -8.10 -22.61 2.00
CA ALA A 80 -9.20 -22.77 2.95
C ALA A 80 -9.84 -24.16 2.90
N GLN A 81 -10.00 -24.73 1.70
CA GLN A 81 -10.41 -26.13 1.52
C GLN A 81 -9.42 -27.10 2.17
N ALA A 82 -8.11 -26.90 1.97
CA ALA A 82 -7.07 -27.74 2.58
C ALA A 82 -7.03 -27.60 4.10
N ILE A 83 -7.26 -26.40 4.64
CA ILE A 83 -7.36 -26.16 6.08
C ILE A 83 -8.56 -26.92 6.66
N LEU A 84 -9.76 -26.79 6.09
CA LEU A 84 -10.93 -27.51 6.59
C LEU A 84 -10.81 -29.03 6.46
N HIS A 85 -10.04 -29.53 5.49
CA HIS A 85 -9.74 -30.95 5.38
C HIS A 85 -8.99 -31.50 6.60
N PHE A 86 -7.97 -30.76 7.09
CA PHE A 86 -7.18 -31.18 8.26
C PHE A 86 -7.75 -30.70 9.59
N TYR A 87 -8.47 -29.59 9.59
CA TYR A 87 -9.03 -28.93 10.76
C TYR A 87 -10.53 -28.65 10.55
N PRO A 88 -11.41 -29.68 10.59
CA PRO A 88 -12.82 -29.54 10.23
C PRO A 88 -13.62 -28.59 11.13
N SER A 89 -13.14 -28.37 12.35
CA SER A 89 -13.75 -27.45 13.33
C SER A 89 -13.30 -26.00 13.17
N ALA A 90 -12.32 -25.72 12.31
CA ALA A 90 -11.79 -24.38 12.11
C ALA A 90 -12.85 -23.47 11.46
N LYS A 91 -12.89 -22.20 11.88
CA LYS A 91 -13.80 -21.20 11.34
C LYS A 91 -13.04 -20.25 10.43
N LEU A 92 -13.35 -20.32 9.14
CA LEU A 92 -12.78 -19.45 8.12
C LEU A 92 -13.38 -18.06 8.19
N THR A 93 -12.56 -17.03 8.03
CA THR A 93 -13.02 -15.63 8.07
C THR A 93 -12.80 -14.93 6.73
N ILE A 94 -11.66 -14.26 6.52
CA ILE A 94 -11.34 -13.46 5.33
C ILE A 94 -10.04 -13.96 4.71
N GLY A 95 -10.03 -14.13 3.39
CA GLY A 95 -8.84 -14.57 2.65
C GLY A 95 -8.63 -13.81 1.34
N PRO A 96 -8.04 -12.61 1.38
CA PRO A 96 -7.85 -11.80 0.18
C PRO A 96 -6.55 -12.16 -0.55
N ALA A 97 -6.51 -11.86 -1.84
CA ALA A 97 -5.25 -11.71 -2.55
C ALA A 97 -4.53 -10.44 -2.08
N ILE A 98 -3.20 -10.50 -2.00
CA ILE A 98 -2.29 -9.39 -1.70
C ILE A 98 -1.26 -9.26 -2.83
N GLU A 99 -0.42 -8.22 -2.77
CA GLU A 99 0.54 -7.89 -3.84
C GLU A 99 1.44 -9.06 -4.25
N ASN A 100 1.84 -9.91 -3.29
CA ASN A 100 2.74 -11.04 -3.50
C ASN A 100 2.18 -12.33 -2.89
N GLY A 101 0.94 -12.69 -3.26
CA GLY A 101 0.30 -13.92 -2.81
C GLY A 101 -1.06 -13.68 -2.18
N PHE A 102 -1.35 -14.36 -1.09
CA PHE A 102 -2.61 -14.32 -0.38
C PHE A 102 -2.42 -14.65 1.09
N TYR A 103 -3.44 -14.40 1.89
CA TYR A 103 -3.54 -14.96 3.23
C TYR A 103 -4.94 -15.46 3.51
N TYR A 104 -5.10 -16.21 4.59
CA TYR A 104 -6.40 -16.53 5.17
C TYR A 104 -6.37 -16.38 6.68
N ASP A 105 -7.32 -15.62 7.22
CA ASP A 105 -7.56 -15.50 8.66
C ASP A 105 -8.49 -16.64 9.11
N VAL A 106 -8.01 -17.43 10.07
CA VAL A 106 -8.72 -18.63 10.54
C VAL A 106 -8.72 -18.67 12.06
N ASP A 107 -9.87 -18.97 12.63
CA ASP A 107 -9.99 -19.39 14.03
C ASP A 107 -9.88 -20.91 14.09
N PHE A 108 -8.77 -21.42 14.60
CA PHE A 108 -8.54 -22.85 14.80
C PHE A 108 -9.15 -23.38 16.10
N GLY A 109 -9.75 -22.52 16.93
CA GLY A 109 -10.26 -22.91 18.25
C GLY A 109 -9.13 -23.35 19.16
N ASP A 110 -9.19 -24.60 19.61
CA ASP A 110 -8.19 -25.21 20.49
C ASP A 110 -7.03 -25.86 19.69
N GLU A 111 -7.16 -25.99 18.37
CA GLU A 111 -6.12 -26.51 17.50
C GLU A 111 -5.08 -25.43 17.18
N THR A 112 -3.85 -25.84 16.90
CA THR A 112 -2.77 -24.93 16.49
C THR A 112 -2.14 -25.41 15.20
N VAL A 113 -1.91 -24.48 14.27
CA VAL A 113 -1.13 -24.73 13.07
C VAL A 113 0.29 -24.20 13.27
N THR A 114 1.26 -25.03 12.95
CA THR A 114 2.69 -24.75 13.09
C THR A 114 3.42 -24.88 11.76
N GLU A 115 4.69 -24.47 11.70
CA GLU A 115 5.52 -24.64 10.50
C GLU A 115 5.65 -26.12 10.06
N ALA A 116 5.55 -27.06 11.01
CA ALA A 116 5.57 -28.49 10.70
C ALA A 116 4.36 -28.93 9.85
N ASP A 117 3.26 -28.18 9.91
CA ASP A 117 2.03 -28.45 9.17
C ASP A 117 2.04 -27.88 7.75
N PHE A 118 3.00 -27.01 7.42
CA PHE A 118 3.00 -26.30 6.13
C PHE A 118 3.08 -27.28 4.97
N LYS A 119 4.00 -28.24 5.04
CA LYS A 119 4.21 -29.19 3.94
C LYS A 119 2.97 -30.04 3.65
N LYS A 120 2.29 -30.55 4.69
CA LYS A 120 1.06 -31.36 4.49
C LYS A 120 -0.07 -30.52 3.88
N ILE A 121 -0.18 -29.24 4.24
CA ILE A 121 -1.17 -28.31 3.67
C ILE A 121 -0.82 -27.99 2.21
N GLU A 122 0.44 -27.68 1.91
CA GLU A 122 0.95 -27.45 0.54
C GLU A 122 0.67 -28.65 -0.37
N ASP A 123 1.01 -29.86 0.08
CA ASP A 123 0.77 -31.10 -0.66
C ASP A 123 -0.72 -31.31 -0.93
N LYS A 124 -1.59 -30.97 0.03
CA LYS A 124 -3.04 -31.11 -0.11
C LYS A 124 -3.64 -30.07 -1.07
N ILE A 125 -3.13 -28.83 -1.06
CA ILE A 125 -3.51 -27.81 -2.06
C ILE A 125 -3.17 -28.31 -3.46
N LEU A 126 -1.98 -28.87 -3.67
CA LEU A 126 -1.58 -29.40 -4.97
C LEU A 126 -2.39 -30.63 -5.39
N ASP A 127 -2.80 -31.47 -4.44
CA ASP A 127 -3.74 -32.58 -4.68
C ASP A 127 -5.09 -32.09 -5.19
N PHE A 128 -5.68 -31.07 -4.55
CA PHE A 128 -6.92 -30.44 -5.02
C PHE A 128 -6.77 -29.70 -6.35
N ALA A 129 -5.62 -29.07 -6.57
CA ALA A 129 -5.32 -28.40 -7.84
C ALA A 129 -5.27 -29.39 -9.01
N ARG A 130 -4.67 -30.58 -8.82
CA ARG A 130 -4.60 -31.61 -9.87
C ARG A 130 -5.95 -32.12 -10.35
N GLN A 131 -6.99 -32.00 -9.51
CA GLN A 131 -8.36 -32.43 -9.83
C GLN A 131 -9.11 -31.44 -10.75
N LYS A 132 -8.60 -30.20 -10.91
CA LYS A 132 -9.13 -29.19 -11.85
C LYS A 132 -10.61 -28.85 -11.64
N PHE A 133 -11.02 -28.71 -10.39
CA PHE A 133 -12.38 -28.29 -10.05
C PHE A 133 -12.66 -26.88 -10.57
N GLU A 134 -13.81 -26.71 -11.21
CA GLU A 134 -14.29 -25.40 -11.65
C GLU A 134 -14.82 -24.59 -10.46
N PHE A 135 -14.60 -23.28 -10.50
CA PHE A 135 -15.22 -22.34 -9.56
C PHE A 135 -16.58 -21.91 -10.08
N LYS A 136 -17.62 -22.04 -9.24
CA LYS A 136 -19.01 -21.74 -9.61
C LYS A 136 -19.58 -20.72 -8.64
N MET A 137 -19.98 -19.58 -9.19
CA MET A 137 -20.66 -18.54 -8.43
C MET A 137 -22.16 -18.80 -8.40
N ARG A 138 -22.78 -18.62 -7.23
CA ARG A 138 -24.22 -18.61 -7.08
C ARG A 138 -24.68 -17.47 -6.20
N GLU A 139 -25.77 -16.82 -6.60
CA GLU A 139 -26.47 -15.84 -5.79
C GLU A 139 -27.24 -16.54 -4.67
N VAL A 140 -27.27 -15.94 -3.48
CA VAL A 140 -27.91 -16.49 -2.30
C VAL A 140 -28.62 -15.36 -1.56
N SER A 141 -29.84 -15.61 -1.09
CA SER A 141 -30.53 -14.64 -0.24
C SER A 141 -29.77 -14.43 1.07
N LYS A 142 -29.86 -13.23 1.65
CA LYS A 142 -29.27 -12.93 2.96
C LYS A 142 -29.72 -13.92 4.03
N LYS A 143 -31.00 -14.30 4.00
CA LYS A 143 -31.58 -15.29 4.93
C LYS A 143 -30.90 -16.65 4.80
N ASP A 144 -30.78 -17.18 3.58
CA ASP A 144 -30.20 -18.52 3.36
C ASP A 144 -28.70 -18.52 3.66
N ALA A 145 -28.01 -17.42 3.37
CA ALA A 145 -26.60 -17.25 3.70
C ALA A 145 -26.36 -17.23 5.22
N LEU A 146 -27.18 -16.49 5.98
CA LEU A 146 -27.13 -16.48 7.45
C LEU A 146 -27.44 -17.86 8.03
N GLU A 147 -28.45 -18.55 7.51
CA GLU A 147 -28.81 -19.90 7.96
C GLU A 147 -27.67 -20.90 7.69
N TYR A 148 -27.02 -20.80 6.53
CA TYR A 148 -25.90 -21.66 6.14
C TYR A 148 -24.72 -21.57 7.11
N TYR A 149 -24.31 -20.35 7.49
CA TYR A 149 -23.18 -20.14 8.41
C TYR A 149 -23.55 -20.28 9.89
N SER A 150 -24.78 -19.98 10.27
CA SER A 150 -25.28 -20.22 11.63
C SER A 150 -25.29 -21.71 11.95
N LYS A 151 -25.75 -22.57 11.03
CA LYS A 151 -25.69 -24.04 11.18
C LYS A 151 -24.27 -24.57 11.33
N ARG A 152 -23.29 -23.91 10.70
CA ARG A 152 -21.86 -24.22 10.79
C ARG A 152 -21.16 -23.55 11.98
N LYS A 153 -21.89 -22.79 12.80
CA LYS A 153 -21.35 -22.06 13.95
C LYS A 153 -20.15 -21.18 13.58
N ASN A 154 -20.23 -20.48 12.45
CA ASN A 154 -19.22 -19.52 12.03
C ASN A 154 -19.74 -18.09 12.22
N GLU A 155 -19.51 -17.54 13.41
CA GLU A 155 -19.93 -16.19 13.82
C GLU A 155 -19.33 -15.09 12.94
N TYR A 156 -18.11 -15.28 12.45
CA TYR A 156 -17.41 -14.29 11.62
C TYR A 156 -18.14 -14.07 10.29
N LYS A 157 -18.52 -15.15 9.62
CA LYS A 157 -19.26 -15.06 8.35
C LYS A 157 -20.69 -14.55 8.56
N VAL A 158 -21.33 -14.90 9.69
CA VAL A 158 -22.64 -14.35 10.07
C VAL A 158 -22.57 -12.83 10.21
N GLU A 159 -21.61 -12.31 10.99
CA GLU A 159 -21.41 -10.86 11.15
C GLU A 159 -21.12 -10.17 9.81
N LEU A 160 -20.30 -10.77 8.94
CA LEU A 160 -20.04 -10.21 7.62
C LEU A 160 -21.33 -10.09 6.80
N ILE A 161 -22.17 -11.13 6.80
CA ILE A 161 -23.42 -11.14 6.03
C ILE A 161 -24.44 -10.16 6.60
N GLU A 162 -24.51 -9.99 7.92
CA GLU A 162 -25.40 -9.00 8.56
C GLU A 162 -25.15 -7.57 8.02
N ASN A 163 -23.90 -7.27 7.66
CA ASN A 163 -23.49 -5.99 7.09
C ASN A 163 -23.66 -5.89 5.56
N LEU A 164 -24.09 -6.95 4.88
CA LEU A 164 -24.33 -6.96 3.43
C LEU A 164 -25.80 -6.70 3.08
N THR A 165 -26.03 -6.06 1.94
CA THR A 165 -27.37 -5.87 1.36
C THR A 165 -27.86 -7.17 0.73
N ASP A 166 -29.15 -7.47 0.88
CA ASP A 166 -29.74 -8.63 0.20
C ASP A 166 -29.72 -8.42 -1.33
N GLY A 167 -29.44 -9.49 -2.07
CA GLY A 167 -29.21 -9.45 -3.53
C GLY A 167 -27.75 -9.29 -3.96
N ASP A 168 -26.86 -8.79 -3.08
CA ASP A 168 -25.41 -8.65 -3.38
C ASP A 168 -24.56 -9.82 -2.86
N ILE A 169 -25.22 -10.87 -2.34
CA ILE A 169 -24.57 -11.98 -1.65
C ILE A 169 -24.40 -13.15 -2.60
N THR A 170 -23.14 -13.54 -2.80
CA THR A 170 -22.76 -14.67 -3.63
C THR A 170 -21.89 -15.64 -2.87
N PHE A 171 -22.06 -16.93 -3.17
CA PHE A 171 -21.15 -17.99 -2.73
C PHE A 171 -20.34 -18.48 -3.92
N CYS A 172 -19.09 -18.83 -3.65
CA CYS A 172 -18.23 -19.54 -4.58
C CYS A 172 -18.13 -21.00 -4.14
N ASP A 173 -18.62 -21.91 -4.99
CA ASP A 173 -18.50 -23.34 -4.80
C ASP A 173 -17.36 -23.90 -5.68
N HIS A 174 -16.53 -24.78 -5.12
CA HIS A 174 -15.62 -25.63 -5.89
C HIS A 174 -15.39 -26.93 -5.12
N ALA A 175 -15.37 -28.06 -5.83
CA ALA A 175 -15.26 -29.39 -5.21
C ALA A 175 -16.35 -29.61 -4.12
N ASP A 176 -15.92 -29.97 -2.90
CA ASP A 176 -16.72 -30.11 -1.69
C ASP A 176 -16.72 -28.85 -0.79
N PHE A 177 -16.21 -27.73 -1.31
CA PHE A 177 -16.03 -26.48 -0.58
C PHE A 177 -16.93 -25.37 -1.10
N THR A 178 -17.39 -24.53 -0.18
CA THR A 178 -18.23 -23.37 -0.42
C THR A 178 -17.79 -22.23 0.50
N ASP A 179 -17.58 -21.04 -0.06
CA ASP A 179 -17.33 -19.84 0.75
C ASP A 179 -18.08 -18.59 0.26
N LEU A 180 -18.31 -17.65 1.18
CA LEU A 180 -18.88 -16.33 0.93
C LEU A 180 -17.84 -15.47 0.21
N CYS A 181 -18.09 -15.15 -1.05
CA CYS A 181 -17.14 -14.45 -1.90
C CYS A 181 -17.86 -13.69 -3.02
N ARG A 182 -17.31 -12.55 -3.46
CA ARG A 182 -17.84 -11.70 -4.54
C ARG A 182 -17.34 -12.07 -5.95
N GLY A 183 -16.52 -13.12 -6.07
CA GLY A 183 -15.99 -13.61 -7.35
C GLY A 183 -14.65 -12.98 -7.75
N GLY A 184 -14.28 -13.19 -9.01
CA GLY A 184 -12.95 -12.93 -9.54
C GLY A 184 -12.06 -14.16 -9.39
N HIS A 185 -12.55 -15.33 -9.77
CA HIS A 185 -11.81 -16.59 -9.69
C HIS A 185 -11.19 -16.99 -11.03
N ILE A 186 -10.17 -17.84 -10.94
CA ILE A 186 -9.61 -18.52 -12.11
C ILE A 186 -10.58 -19.60 -12.61
N PRO A 187 -10.47 -20.07 -13.87
CA PRO A 187 -11.46 -20.99 -14.43
C PRO A 187 -11.56 -22.32 -13.66
N ASN A 188 -10.43 -22.84 -13.18
CA ASN A 188 -10.38 -24.05 -12.36
C ASN A 188 -9.12 -24.12 -11.49
N THR A 189 -9.14 -24.96 -10.46
CA THR A 189 -8.01 -25.16 -9.53
C THR A 189 -6.74 -25.66 -10.22
N GLY A 190 -6.86 -26.22 -11.42
CA GLY A 190 -5.77 -26.78 -12.21
C GLY A 190 -4.72 -25.77 -12.67
N PHE A 191 -5.02 -24.48 -12.64
CA PHE A 191 -4.05 -23.44 -12.92
C PHE A 191 -3.00 -23.30 -11.82
N ILE A 192 -3.29 -23.71 -10.59
CA ILE A 192 -2.36 -23.67 -9.47
C ILE A 192 -1.39 -24.85 -9.59
N LYS A 193 -0.13 -24.59 -9.97
CA LYS A 193 0.88 -25.65 -10.18
C LYS A 193 1.94 -25.71 -9.10
N ALA A 194 2.16 -24.60 -8.41
CA ALA A 194 3.15 -24.48 -7.36
C ALA A 194 2.58 -23.60 -6.25
N VAL A 195 2.84 -23.97 -5.00
CA VAL A 195 2.38 -23.25 -3.80
C VAL A 195 3.41 -23.35 -2.70
N LYS A 196 3.50 -22.31 -1.88
CA LYS A 196 4.30 -22.27 -0.66
C LYS A 196 3.53 -21.54 0.43
N ILE A 197 3.42 -22.13 1.62
CA ILE A 197 3.00 -21.43 2.83
C ILE A 197 4.23 -20.72 3.39
N MET A 198 4.13 -19.41 3.53
CA MET A 198 5.26 -18.53 3.80
C MET A 198 5.53 -18.40 5.30
N ASN A 199 4.48 -18.08 6.05
CA ASN A 199 4.51 -17.96 7.51
C ASN A 199 3.08 -17.95 8.08
N ILE A 200 3.01 -17.95 9.40
CA ILE A 200 1.80 -17.68 10.15
C ILE A 200 2.03 -16.42 11.00
N ALA A 201 0.99 -15.60 11.15
CA ALA A 201 0.97 -14.46 12.05
C ALA A 201 -0.31 -14.46 12.91
N GLY A 202 -0.26 -13.80 14.07
CA GLY A 202 -1.47 -13.46 14.79
C GLY A 202 -2.17 -12.27 14.12
N ALA A 203 -3.49 -12.34 14.02
CA ALA A 203 -4.33 -11.22 13.62
C ALA A 203 -5.46 -11.05 14.64
N TYR A 204 -6.06 -9.87 14.71
CA TYR A 204 -7.26 -9.66 15.51
C TYR A 204 -8.45 -9.43 14.59
N TRP A 205 -9.61 -9.98 14.95
CA TRP A 205 -10.82 -9.76 14.18
C TRP A 205 -11.12 -8.26 14.08
N ARG A 206 -11.39 -7.76 12.85
CA ARG A 206 -11.53 -6.33 12.51
C ARG A 206 -10.32 -5.45 12.84
N GLY A 207 -9.17 -6.02 13.19
CA GLY A 207 -7.99 -5.28 13.61
C GLY A 207 -8.08 -4.68 15.02
N ASP A 208 -9.09 -5.06 15.82
CA ASP A 208 -9.25 -4.60 17.20
C ASP A 208 -8.67 -5.61 18.18
N GLU A 209 -7.63 -5.22 18.93
CA GLU A 209 -6.93 -6.05 19.91
C GLU A 209 -7.83 -6.61 21.03
N LYS A 210 -9.02 -6.02 21.24
CA LYS A 210 -10.02 -6.51 22.19
C LYS A 210 -10.82 -7.70 21.66
N ASN A 211 -10.80 -7.94 20.36
CA ASN A 211 -11.50 -9.04 19.74
C ASN A 211 -10.71 -10.35 19.80
N LYS A 212 -11.35 -11.46 19.42
CA LYS A 212 -10.72 -12.77 19.33
C LYS A 212 -9.50 -12.73 18.41
N GLN A 213 -8.38 -13.26 18.90
CA GLN A 213 -7.18 -13.47 18.12
C GLN A 213 -7.40 -14.61 17.12
N LEU A 214 -7.06 -14.35 15.86
CA LEU A 214 -7.10 -15.26 14.72
C LEU A 214 -5.68 -15.64 14.32
N THR A 215 -5.58 -16.74 13.57
CA THR A 215 -4.33 -17.19 12.94
C THR A 215 -4.39 -16.84 11.46
N ARG A 216 -3.50 -15.94 11.03
CA ARG A 216 -3.33 -15.57 9.62
C ARG A 216 -2.30 -16.48 8.97
N VAL A 217 -2.72 -17.26 7.98
CA VAL A 217 -1.85 -18.15 7.20
C VAL A 217 -1.51 -17.47 5.87
N TYR A 218 -0.24 -17.11 5.66
CA TYR A 218 0.22 -16.49 4.40
C TYR A 218 0.70 -17.55 3.42
N GLY A 219 0.31 -17.41 2.15
CA GLY A 219 0.73 -18.29 1.07
C GLY A 219 1.02 -17.54 -0.22
N ILE A 220 1.81 -18.16 -1.08
CA ILE A 220 2.02 -17.71 -2.45
C ILE A 220 1.93 -18.90 -3.40
N SER A 221 1.41 -18.67 -4.59
CA SER A 221 1.25 -19.70 -5.61
C SER A 221 1.58 -19.17 -7.00
N PHE A 222 1.91 -20.08 -7.91
CA PHE A 222 2.32 -19.78 -9.28
C PHE A 222 1.76 -20.81 -10.27
N PRO A 223 1.55 -20.42 -11.55
CA PRO A 223 1.17 -21.36 -12.60
C PRO A 223 2.33 -22.27 -13.04
N LYS A 224 3.57 -22.03 -12.57
CA LYS A 224 4.74 -22.87 -12.84
C LYS A 224 5.65 -22.97 -11.61
N GLN A 225 6.24 -24.15 -11.41
CA GLN A 225 7.21 -24.41 -10.33
C GLN A 225 8.48 -23.56 -10.45
N LYS A 226 8.90 -23.25 -11.69
CA LYS A 226 10.08 -22.42 -11.94
C LYS A 226 9.90 -21.01 -11.33
N GLU A 227 8.73 -20.41 -11.49
CA GLU A 227 8.44 -19.06 -10.97
C GLU A 227 8.42 -19.04 -9.44
N LEU A 228 7.90 -20.09 -8.79
CA LEU A 228 8.01 -20.22 -7.34
C LEU A 228 9.48 -20.31 -6.88
N THR A 229 10.30 -21.05 -7.62
CA THR A 229 11.72 -21.21 -7.29
C THR A 229 12.46 -19.89 -7.43
N GLU A 230 12.27 -19.19 -8.55
CA GLU A 230 12.83 -17.85 -8.80
C GLU A 230 12.37 -16.83 -7.73
N TYR A 231 11.11 -16.89 -7.31
CA TYR A 231 10.58 -16.04 -6.24
C TYR A 231 11.24 -16.31 -4.89
N LEU A 232 11.40 -17.58 -4.50
CA LEU A 232 12.03 -17.96 -3.24
C LEU A 232 13.53 -17.62 -3.22
N GLU A 233 14.23 -17.81 -4.34
CA GLU A 233 15.63 -17.38 -4.50
C GLU A 233 15.78 -15.87 -4.34
N LEU A 234 14.87 -15.09 -4.96
CA LEU A 234 14.85 -13.64 -4.80
C LEU A 234 14.63 -13.24 -3.34
N LEU A 235 13.70 -13.88 -2.63
CA LEU A 235 13.48 -13.60 -1.21
C LEU A 235 14.70 -13.91 -0.34
N GLU A 236 15.44 -14.98 -0.62
CA GLU A 236 16.67 -15.31 0.12
C GLU A 236 17.80 -14.32 -0.16
N GLU A 237 17.99 -13.90 -1.42
CA GLU A 237 18.93 -12.83 -1.77
C GLU A 237 18.55 -11.50 -1.12
N ALA A 238 17.25 -11.21 -1.09
CA ALA A 238 16.68 -10.03 -0.47
C ALA A 238 16.95 -10.03 1.05
N LYS A 239 16.70 -11.15 1.76
CA LYS A 239 17.01 -11.30 3.20
C LYS A 239 18.48 -11.08 3.53
N LYS A 240 19.41 -11.44 2.64
CA LYS A 240 20.85 -11.17 2.83
C LYS A 240 21.17 -9.68 2.82
N ARG A 241 20.34 -8.87 2.18
CA ARG A 241 20.50 -7.41 2.01
C ARG A 241 19.64 -6.59 2.97
N ASP A 242 18.97 -7.24 3.93
CA ASP A 242 18.18 -6.56 4.96
C ASP A 242 19.08 -5.65 5.82
N HIS A 243 18.74 -4.36 5.89
CA HIS A 243 19.53 -3.37 6.62
C HIS A 243 19.60 -3.64 8.12
N ARG A 244 18.69 -4.42 8.70
CA ARG A 244 18.72 -4.82 10.12
C ARG A 244 19.80 -5.86 10.36
N LYS A 245 19.96 -6.80 9.42
CA LYS A 245 21.03 -7.79 9.44
C LYS A 245 22.38 -7.10 9.22
N LEU A 246 22.49 -6.36 8.12
CA LEU A 246 23.72 -5.65 7.76
C LEU A 246 24.08 -4.57 8.79
N GLY A 247 23.10 -3.83 9.31
CA GLY A 247 23.31 -2.80 10.31
C GLY A 247 23.91 -3.35 11.60
N LYS A 248 23.55 -4.58 12.00
CA LYS A 248 24.16 -5.28 13.11
C LYS A 248 25.56 -5.81 12.76
N GLU A 249 25.70 -6.52 11.63
CA GLU A 249 26.97 -7.11 11.20
C GLU A 249 28.07 -6.07 10.94
N LEU A 250 27.69 -4.90 10.43
CA LEU A 250 28.58 -3.79 10.12
C LEU A 250 28.69 -2.75 11.26
N GLU A 251 27.99 -2.97 12.38
CA GLU A 251 27.97 -2.06 13.54
C GLU A 251 27.58 -0.62 13.18
N LEU A 252 26.50 -0.47 12.40
CA LEU A 252 25.99 0.84 11.96
C LEU A 252 25.02 1.44 12.98
N PHE A 253 24.12 0.63 13.52
CA PHE A 253 23.14 1.08 14.52
C PHE A 253 22.74 -0.08 15.43
N THR A 254 22.12 0.27 16.55
CA THR A 254 21.52 -0.70 17.48
C THR A 254 20.23 -0.15 18.06
N PHE A 255 19.44 -1.01 18.70
CA PHE A 255 18.25 -0.65 19.45
C PHE A 255 18.42 -1.09 20.90
N SER A 256 17.92 -0.27 21.82
CA SER A 256 17.91 -0.58 23.25
C SER A 256 16.49 -0.49 23.77
N GLN A 257 16.00 -1.58 24.38
CA GLN A 257 14.69 -1.58 25.03
C GLN A 257 14.59 -0.51 26.13
N LYS A 258 15.72 -0.17 26.78
CA LYS A 258 15.78 0.89 27.79
C LYS A 258 15.65 2.30 27.20
N VAL A 259 16.05 2.49 25.93
CA VAL A 259 15.92 3.77 25.24
C VAL A 259 14.51 3.92 24.66
N GLY A 260 13.94 2.84 24.12
CA GLY A 260 12.57 2.81 23.61
C GLY A 260 12.49 2.19 22.22
N GLN A 261 11.32 1.64 21.88
CA GLN A 261 11.08 1.06 20.57
C GLN A 261 11.02 2.15 19.50
N GLY A 262 11.59 1.89 18.32
CA GLY A 262 11.59 2.83 17.20
C GLY A 262 12.54 4.02 17.40
N LEU A 263 13.45 3.96 18.37
CA LEU A 263 14.46 4.99 18.64
C LEU A 263 15.87 4.40 18.40
N PRO A 264 16.40 4.47 17.17
CA PRO A 264 17.68 3.87 16.83
C PRO A 264 18.85 4.62 17.47
N LEU A 265 19.84 3.87 17.94
CA LEU A 265 21.13 4.38 18.38
C LEU A 265 22.15 4.21 17.26
N TRP A 266 22.61 5.32 16.70
CA TRP A 266 23.65 5.31 15.68
C TRP A 266 25.01 5.00 16.31
N LEU A 267 25.65 3.92 15.86
CA LEU A 267 27.00 3.53 16.26
C LEU A 267 28.03 4.32 15.45
N PRO A 268 29.32 4.36 15.84
CA PRO A 268 30.31 5.24 15.20
C PRO A 268 30.39 5.12 13.67
N LYS A 269 30.32 3.91 13.11
CA LYS A 269 30.35 3.70 11.65
C LYS A 269 29.08 4.19 10.96
N GLY A 270 27.92 4.00 11.58
CA GLY A 270 26.65 4.50 11.04
C GLY A 270 26.54 6.01 11.17
N ALA A 271 27.00 6.60 12.27
CA ALA A 271 27.07 8.04 12.45
C ALA A 271 27.96 8.70 11.37
N ALA A 272 29.13 8.12 11.09
CA ALA A 272 30.00 8.59 10.00
C ALA A 272 29.35 8.44 8.62
N LEU A 273 28.58 7.38 8.38
CA LEU A 273 27.81 7.21 7.14
C LEU A 273 26.75 8.30 6.99
N ARG A 274 25.96 8.52 8.04
CA ARG A 274 24.92 9.53 8.10
C ARG A 274 25.50 10.93 7.88
N GLU A 275 26.58 11.28 8.56
CA GLU A 275 27.24 12.58 8.42
C GLU A 275 27.70 12.84 6.98
N ARG A 276 28.29 11.84 6.30
CA ARG A 276 28.68 12.01 4.89
C ARG A 276 27.49 12.31 3.98
N LEU A 277 26.35 11.66 4.23
CA LEU A 277 25.12 11.90 3.47
C LEU A 277 24.55 13.29 3.75
N GLU A 278 24.48 13.68 5.02
CA GLU A 278 24.04 15.03 5.43
C GLU A 278 24.93 16.12 4.81
N GLN A 279 26.26 15.94 4.82
CA GLN A 279 27.20 16.89 4.23
C GLN A 279 27.08 16.96 2.69
N PHE A 280 26.81 15.84 2.03
CA PHE A 280 26.53 15.82 0.59
C PHE A 280 25.27 16.62 0.26
N LEU A 281 24.15 16.34 0.95
CA LEU A 281 22.87 17.01 0.74
C LEU A 281 22.94 18.50 1.09
N LYS A 282 23.57 18.85 2.22
CA LYS A 282 23.77 20.24 2.65
C LYS A 282 24.50 21.06 1.59
N LYS A 283 25.57 20.52 1.00
CA LYS A 283 26.31 21.18 -0.08
C LYS A 283 25.46 21.38 -1.34
N ALA A 284 24.65 20.38 -1.70
CA ALA A 284 23.75 20.46 -2.85
C ALA A 284 22.66 21.52 -2.62
N GLN A 285 22.02 21.52 -1.45
CA GLN A 285 21.02 22.52 -1.03
C GLN A 285 21.61 23.93 -0.99
N GLN A 286 22.80 24.13 -0.40
CA GLN A 286 23.45 25.45 -0.37
C GLN A 286 23.76 25.96 -1.78
N LYS A 287 24.21 25.10 -2.69
CA LYS A 287 24.43 25.46 -4.10
C LYS A 287 23.13 25.85 -4.81
N ALA A 288 22.00 25.25 -4.42
CA ALA A 288 20.66 25.58 -4.88
C ALA A 288 20.05 26.82 -4.18
N GLY A 289 20.80 27.49 -3.29
CA GLY A 289 20.38 28.73 -2.64
C GLY A 289 19.52 28.55 -1.40
N TYR A 290 19.60 27.38 -0.74
CA TYR A 290 18.97 27.16 0.56
C TYR A 290 19.79 27.75 1.69
N GLU A 291 19.10 28.43 2.61
CA GLU A 291 19.63 28.97 3.85
C GLU A 291 19.37 27.96 4.98
N MET A 292 20.45 27.41 5.55
CA MET A 292 20.32 26.36 6.56
C MET A 292 19.93 26.96 7.92
N VAL A 293 18.86 26.42 8.51
CA VAL A 293 18.33 26.82 9.81
C VAL A 293 18.33 25.64 10.78
N VAL A 294 18.07 25.92 12.06
CA VAL A 294 17.93 24.90 13.11
C VAL A 294 16.78 25.33 14.01
N THR A 295 15.81 24.44 14.24
CA THR A 295 14.64 24.71 15.07
C THR A 295 14.54 23.76 16.27
N PRO A 296 13.91 24.17 17.38
CA PRO A 296 13.71 23.31 18.54
C PRO A 296 13.00 21.97 18.22
N HIS A 297 13.16 20.98 19.10
CA HIS A 297 12.45 19.69 19.02
C HIS A 297 11.06 19.71 19.65
N ILE A 298 10.79 20.71 20.49
CA ILE A 298 9.51 20.93 21.16
C ILE A 298 9.00 22.33 20.83
N GLY A 299 7.68 22.46 20.74
CA GLY A 299 6.98 23.73 20.55
C GLY A 299 5.76 23.79 21.45
N GLN A 300 5.24 24.99 21.71
CA GLN A 300 3.97 25.13 22.43
C GLN A 300 2.86 24.42 21.64
N LYS A 301 1.93 23.78 22.34
CA LYS A 301 0.78 23.11 21.71
C LYS A 301 0.02 24.02 20.73
N GLU A 302 -0.12 25.29 21.08
CA GLU A 302 -0.81 26.31 20.28
C GLU A 302 -0.23 26.47 18.86
N LEU A 303 1.08 26.29 18.67
CA LEU A 303 1.72 26.32 17.36
C LEU A 303 1.16 25.22 16.43
N TYR A 304 0.91 24.04 16.99
CA TYR A 304 0.40 22.89 16.24
C TYR A 304 -1.11 22.93 16.07
N VAL A 305 -1.82 23.58 16.99
CA VAL A 305 -3.25 23.89 16.83
C VAL A 305 -3.44 24.89 15.71
N THR A 306 -2.70 26.00 15.73
CA THR A 306 -2.72 27.05 14.70
C THR A 306 -2.39 26.50 13.31
N SER A 307 -1.35 25.66 13.20
CA SER A 307 -0.97 25.04 11.93
C SER A 307 -1.86 23.85 11.51
N GLY A 308 -2.91 23.52 12.28
CA GLY A 308 -3.82 22.40 12.01
C GLY A 308 -3.24 21.00 12.23
N HIS A 309 -1.94 20.88 12.53
CA HIS A 309 -1.24 19.62 12.74
C HIS A 309 -1.78 18.86 13.96
N TYR A 310 -2.19 19.57 15.02
CA TYR A 310 -2.74 18.93 16.22
C TYR A 310 -4.02 18.14 15.93
N ALA A 311 -4.91 18.68 15.10
CA ALA A 311 -6.16 18.02 14.74
C ALA A 311 -5.95 16.84 13.77
N LYS A 312 -4.98 16.95 12.86
CA LYS A 312 -4.76 15.95 11.79
C LYS A 312 -3.81 14.82 12.20
N TYR A 313 -2.78 15.11 12.99
CA TYR A 313 -1.84 14.10 13.51
C TYR A 313 -2.17 13.65 14.93
N GLY A 314 -3.27 14.09 15.55
CA GLY A 314 -3.49 13.99 17.00
C GLY A 314 -3.18 12.63 17.63
N GLU A 315 -3.72 11.54 17.08
CA GLU A 315 -3.44 10.17 17.56
C GLU A 315 -2.05 9.65 17.17
N ASP A 316 -1.54 10.08 16.01
CA ASP A 316 -0.22 9.73 15.46
C ASP A 316 0.92 10.60 16.01
N SER A 317 0.61 11.50 16.95
CA SER A 317 1.57 12.37 17.63
C SER A 317 1.87 11.85 19.02
N PHE A 318 3.07 12.16 19.52
CA PHE A 318 3.32 12.00 20.95
C PHE A 318 2.38 12.91 21.74
N GLN A 319 1.90 12.40 22.86
CA GLN A 319 0.97 13.14 23.72
C GLN A 319 1.62 14.42 24.26
N PRO A 320 0.82 15.46 24.53
CA PRO A 320 1.32 16.71 25.11
C PRO A 320 2.17 16.47 26.37
N ILE A 321 3.29 17.19 26.43
CA ILE A 321 4.14 17.27 27.61
C ILE A 321 3.56 18.36 28.51
N HIS A 322 2.95 17.94 29.62
CA HIS A 322 2.46 18.85 30.64
C HIS A 322 3.60 19.36 31.52
N THR A 323 3.50 20.63 31.91
CA THR A 323 4.42 21.26 32.86
C THR A 323 3.73 21.42 34.23
N PRO A 324 4.47 21.84 35.29
CA PRO A 324 3.84 22.21 36.56
C PRO A 324 2.86 23.39 36.48
N LYS A 325 2.83 24.13 35.36
CA LYS A 325 1.90 25.22 35.11
C LYS A 325 0.73 24.70 34.27
N GLU A 326 -0.50 24.84 34.78
CA GLU A 326 -1.70 24.23 34.17
C GLU A 326 -1.93 24.66 32.71
N ASP A 327 -1.62 25.91 32.35
CA ASP A 327 -1.84 26.46 31.01
C ASP A 327 -0.62 26.33 30.07
N GLU A 328 0.38 25.52 30.41
CA GLU A 328 1.59 25.36 29.60
C GLU A 328 1.81 23.90 29.20
N GLU A 329 1.56 23.65 27.91
CA GLU A 329 1.72 22.35 27.27
C GLU A 329 2.65 22.45 26.05
N PHE A 330 3.55 21.49 25.93
CA PHE A 330 4.45 21.36 24.78
C PHE A 330 4.16 20.09 23.98
N LEU A 331 4.56 20.08 22.72
CA LEU A 331 4.54 18.88 21.89
C LEU A 331 5.92 18.65 21.27
N LEU A 332 6.33 17.39 21.21
CA LEU A 332 7.41 16.96 20.31
C LEU A 332 6.97 17.24 18.88
N LYS A 333 7.81 17.90 18.09
CA LYS A 333 7.43 18.30 16.73
C LYS A 333 7.21 17.08 15.83
N PRO A 334 6.02 16.92 15.22
CA PRO A 334 5.78 15.86 14.23
C PRO A 334 6.27 16.25 12.81
N MET A 335 6.50 17.54 12.59
CA MET A 335 6.94 18.18 11.34
C MET A 335 7.72 19.47 11.65
N ASN A 336 8.59 19.91 10.73
CA ASN A 336 9.35 21.16 10.90
C ASN A 336 8.59 22.40 10.40
N CYS A 337 7.60 22.24 9.52
CA CYS A 337 6.87 23.31 8.83
C CYS A 337 6.45 24.47 9.75
N PRO A 338 5.78 24.21 10.91
CA PRO A 338 5.33 25.30 11.78
C PRO A 338 6.48 26.16 12.33
N HIS A 339 7.64 25.56 12.59
CA HIS A 339 8.80 26.31 13.09
C HIS A 339 9.48 27.12 11.98
N HIS A 340 9.47 26.62 10.73
CA HIS A 340 10.00 27.37 9.59
C HIS A 340 9.12 28.59 9.29
N CYS A 341 7.80 28.49 9.51
CA CYS A 341 6.91 29.65 9.44
C CYS A 341 7.28 30.72 10.48
N GLU A 342 7.61 30.32 11.72
CA GLU A 342 8.07 31.29 12.73
C GLU A 342 9.41 31.94 12.37
N ILE A 343 10.32 31.20 11.70
CA ILE A 343 11.56 31.79 11.16
C ILE A 343 11.24 32.80 10.05
N TYR A 344 10.29 32.49 9.16
CA TYR A 344 9.83 33.43 8.15
C TYR A 344 9.19 34.67 8.79
N ASN A 345 8.39 34.49 9.84
CA ASN A 345 7.70 35.59 10.53
C ASN A 345 8.62 36.50 11.35
N ASN A 346 9.89 36.13 11.57
CA ASN A 346 10.85 36.92 12.33
C ASN A 346 11.07 38.35 11.78
N LYS A 347 10.83 38.57 10.49
CA LYS A 347 10.89 39.92 9.88
C LYS A 347 10.03 40.03 8.62
N PRO A 348 9.63 41.24 8.22
CA PRO A 348 8.96 41.43 6.93
C PRO A 348 9.89 41.13 5.74
N TYR A 349 9.32 40.57 4.68
CA TYR A 349 9.99 40.33 3.39
C TYR A 349 9.32 41.14 2.27
N SER A 350 10.12 41.71 1.38
CA SER A 350 9.65 42.26 0.11
C SER A 350 9.46 41.13 -0.92
N TYR A 351 8.60 41.33 -1.92
CA TYR A 351 8.51 40.43 -3.07
C TYR A 351 9.87 40.23 -3.78
N LYS A 352 10.79 41.20 -3.65
CA LYS A 352 12.16 41.12 -4.18
C LYS A 352 13.08 40.19 -3.39
N ASP A 353 12.73 39.90 -2.14
CA ASP A 353 13.48 38.97 -1.28
C ASP A 353 13.06 37.52 -1.53
N LEU A 354 11.94 37.30 -2.25
CA LEU A 354 11.43 35.99 -2.61
C LEU A 354 12.07 35.49 -3.93
N PRO A 355 12.35 34.19 -4.07
CA PRO A 355 11.98 33.11 -3.14
C PRO A 355 12.94 32.97 -1.95
N LYS A 356 12.38 32.68 -0.77
CA LYS A 356 13.13 32.32 0.45
C LYS A 356 13.11 30.81 0.66
N ARG A 357 14.29 30.21 0.86
CA ARG A 357 14.45 28.75 0.98
C ARG A 357 15.12 28.42 2.30
N PHE A 358 14.37 27.88 3.26
CA PHE A 358 14.94 27.42 4.53
C PHE A 358 15.11 25.90 4.50
N GLY A 359 16.34 25.42 4.69
CA GLY A 359 16.65 23.99 4.80
C GLY A 359 17.04 23.61 6.22
N GLU A 360 16.63 22.44 6.68
CA GLU A 360 16.98 21.91 8.00
C GLU A 360 17.10 20.38 7.95
N PHE A 361 18.18 19.82 8.51
CA PHE A 361 18.21 18.41 8.87
C PHE A 361 17.40 18.22 10.17
N GLY A 362 16.09 18.38 10.06
CA GLY A 362 15.16 18.56 11.17
C GLY A 362 14.72 17.22 11.76
N THR A 363 14.97 17.04 13.06
CA THR A 363 14.56 15.81 13.76
C THR A 363 13.15 15.95 14.30
N VAL A 364 12.26 15.08 13.84
CA VAL A 364 10.84 15.04 14.18
C VAL A 364 10.48 13.71 14.85
N TYR A 365 9.31 13.68 15.48
CA TYR A 365 8.83 12.53 16.24
C TYR A 365 7.38 12.19 15.87
N ARG A 366 7.12 10.92 15.57
CA ARG A 366 5.77 10.40 15.27
C ARG A 366 5.48 9.18 16.13
N TYR A 367 4.25 9.07 16.59
CA TYR A 367 3.80 7.95 17.41
C TYR A 367 3.34 6.79 16.54
N GLU A 368 4.29 6.15 15.87
CA GLU A 368 4.05 4.93 15.09
C GLU A 368 3.67 3.75 16.02
N GLN A 369 2.70 2.93 15.61
CA GLN A 369 2.26 1.79 16.40
C GLN A 369 3.40 0.77 16.53
N SER A 370 3.50 0.11 17.68
CA SER A 370 4.63 -0.78 17.99
C SER A 370 4.82 -1.92 16.98
N GLY A 371 3.72 -2.46 16.45
CA GLY A 371 3.71 -3.51 15.43
C GLY A 371 4.19 -3.04 14.05
N GLU A 372 4.22 -1.73 13.80
CA GLU A 372 4.62 -1.15 12.51
C GLU A 372 6.10 -0.78 12.45
N LEU A 373 6.78 -0.73 13.60
CA LEU A 373 8.19 -0.35 13.69
C LEU A 373 9.09 -1.38 12.99
N HIS A 374 9.97 -0.90 12.12
CA HIS A 374 10.80 -1.79 11.30
C HIS A 374 12.20 -1.23 11.07
N GLY A 375 13.19 -1.67 11.87
CA GLY A 375 14.58 -1.24 11.73
C GLY A 375 14.70 0.28 11.63
N LEU A 376 15.46 0.78 10.66
CA LEU A 376 15.51 2.21 10.32
C LEU A 376 14.45 2.70 9.32
N THR A 377 13.63 1.83 8.72
CA THR A 377 12.69 2.27 7.66
C THR A 377 11.40 2.85 8.25
N ARG A 378 10.98 2.40 9.43
CA ARG A 378 9.83 2.97 10.17
C ARG A 378 10.17 3.08 11.64
N VAL A 379 10.31 4.32 12.12
CA VAL A 379 10.84 4.70 13.43
C VAL A 379 10.04 5.85 14.02
N ARG A 380 10.10 6.02 15.34
CA ARG A 380 9.39 7.10 16.05
C ARG A 380 10.16 8.41 16.11
N GLY A 381 11.48 8.37 15.94
CA GLY A 381 12.34 9.53 15.88
C GLY A 381 13.25 9.45 14.66
N PHE A 382 13.17 10.44 13.79
CA PHE A 382 13.93 10.48 12.55
C PHE A 382 14.27 11.91 12.15
N THR A 383 15.30 12.04 11.34
CA THR A 383 15.77 13.32 10.81
C THR A 383 15.49 13.36 9.33
N GLN A 384 14.75 14.36 8.89
CA GLN A 384 14.48 14.62 7.48
C GLN A 384 15.44 15.69 6.97
N ASP A 385 15.86 15.58 5.72
CA ASP A 385 16.50 16.65 4.94
C ASP A 385 15.46 17.68 4.48
N ASP A 386 14.69 18.19 5.43
CA ASP A 386 13.49 18.98 5.23
C ASP A 386 13.80 20.40 4.75
N ALA A 387 12.89 20.99 3.98
CA ALA A 387 13.02 22.36 3.55
C ALA A 387 11.68 23.00 3.18
N HIS A 388 11.55 24.30 3.46
CA HIS A 388 10.37 25.09 3.14
C HIS A 388 10.76 26.28 2.26
N ILE A 389 10.07 26.41 1.12
CA ILE A 389 10.28 27.48 0.15
C ILE A 389 9.07 28.41 0.18
N TYR A 390 9.32 29.68 0.48
CA TYR A 390 8.33 30.75 0.43
C TYR A 390 8.54 31.52 -0.86
N CYS A 391 7.56 31.50 -1.77
CA CYS A 391 7.65 32.13 -3.07
C CYS A 391 6.33 32.78 -3.47
N THR A 392 6.35 33.66 -4.47
CA THR A 392 5.11 34.18 -5.06
C THR A 392 4.42 33.11 -5.91
N PRO A 393 3.11 33.22 -6.18
CA PRO A 393 2.41 32.28 -7.06
C PRO A 393 3.05 32.14 -8.45
N ASP A 394 3.56 33.26 -8.98
CA ASP A 394 4.26 33.35 -10.27
C ASP A 394 5.64 32.68 -10.27
N GLN A 395 6.27 32.52 -9.10
CA GLN A 395 7.54 31.81 -8.94
C GLN A 395 7.38 30.30 -8.73
N LEU A 396 6.19 29.84 -8.33
CA LEU A 396 5.94 28.46 -7.89
C LEU A 396 6.39 27.41 -8.92
N ASP A 397 5.99 27.57 -10.19
CA ASP A 397 6.31 26.59 -11.24
C ASP A 397 7.82 26.38 -11.41
N GLN A 398 8.58 27.49 -11.43
CA GLN A 398 10.03 27.43 -11.57
C GLN A 398 10.69 26.84 -10.32
N GLU A 399 10.23 27.22 -9.12
CA GLU A 399 10.76 26.66 -7.87
C GLU A 399 10.48 25.16 -7.78
N PHE A 400 9.27 24.71 -8.12
CA PHE A 400 8.92 23.30 -8.13
C PHE A 400 9.82 22.50 -9.08
N LYS A 401 10.06 23.02 -10.29
CA LYS A 401 11.00 22.45 -11.27
C LYS A 401 12.43 22.39 -10.76
N ASN A 402 12.88 23.42 -10.02
CA ASN A 402 14.22 23.44 -9.41
C ASN A 402 14.37 22.36 -8.33
N VAL A 403 13.32 22.12 -7.53
CA VAL A 403 13.32 21.04 -6.52
C VAL A 403 13.31 19.67 -7.18
N ILE A 404 12.59 19.48 -8.30
CA ILE A 404 12.67 18.25 -9.11
C ILE A 404 14.12 18.02 -9.55
N ASP A 405 14.79 19.02 -10.10
CA ASP A 405 16.18 18.88 -10.56
C ASP A 405 17.13 18.50 -9.42
N LEU A 406 16.96 19.11 -8.25
CA LEU A 406 17.73 18.75 -7.05
C LEU A 406 17.46 17.31 -6.62
N SER A 407 16.20 16.89 -6.62
CA SER A 407 15.79 15.52 -6.26
C SER A 407 16.38 14.50 -7.23
N LEU A 408 16.31 14.74 -8.54
CA LEU A 408 16.89 13.90 -9.57
C LEU A 408 18.42 13.82 -9.47
N TYR A 409 19.08 14.94 -9.17
CA TYR A 409 20.53 14.97 -8.91
C TYR A 409 20.91 14.07 -7.73
N VAL A 410 20.14 14.13 -6.63
CA VAL A 410 20.37 13.29 -5.45
C VAL A 410 20.15 11.82 -5.77
N LEU A 411 19.02 11.47 -6.39
CA LEU A 411 18.69 10.09 -6.77
C LEU A 411 19.76 9.49 -7.70
N GLY A 412 20.16 10.22 -8.74
CA GLY A 412 21.22 9.80 -9.66
C GLY A 412 22.58 9.67 -8.99
N SER A 413 22.93 10.57 -8.07
CA SER A 413 24.20 10.51 -7.32
C SER A 413 24.27 9.29 -6.37
N LEU A 414 23.12 8.82 -5.89
CA LEU A 414 23.01 7.64 -5.03
C LEU A 414 22.79 6.34 -5.82
N GLY A 415 22.71 6.41 -7.15
CA GLY A 415 22.51 5.24 -8.03
C GLY A 415 21.09 4.71 -8.06
N PHE A 416 20.10 5.54 -7.73
CA PHE A 416 18.68 5.18 -7.88
C PHE A 416 18.22 5.43 -9.32
N ASP A 417 18.56 4.51 -10.22
CA ASP A 417 18.21 4.60 -11.64
C ASP A 417 16.76 4.20 -11.93
N ASN A 418 16.14 3.43 -11.04
CA ASN A 418 14.78 2.89 -11.21
C ASN A 418 13.85 3.45 -10.12
N PHE A 419 13.21 4.57 -10.44
CA PHE A 419 12.17 5.19 -9.63
C PHE A 419 10.94 5.49 -10.49
N ARG A 420 9.79 5.59 -9.83
CA ARG A 420 8.53 6.01 -10.43
C ARG A 420 8.07 7.29 -9.75
N ALA A 421 7.63 8.26 -10.54
CA ALA A 421 6.99 9.44 -9.98
C ALA A 421 5.50 9.17 -9.73
N GLN A 422 4.97 9.75 -8.66
CA GLN A 422 3.55 9.68 -8.34
C GLN A 422 3.04 11.08 -8.05
N VAL A 423 2.02 11.52 -8.78
CA VAL A 423 1.32 12.79 -8.54
C VAL A 423 0.06 12.48 -7.74
N SER A 424 0.12 12.78 -6.45
CA SER A 424 -0.96 12.51 -5.50
C SER A 424 -1.89 13.73 -5.43
N ILE A 425 -3.14 13.55 -5.82
CA ILE A 425 -4.18 14.59 -5.88
C ILE A 425 -5.30 14.33 -4.88
N ARG A 426 -6.18 15.31 -4.66
CA ARG A 426 -7.25 15.19 -3.65
C ARG A 426 -8.28 14.14 -4.01
N ASP A 427 -8.86 13.58 -2.95
CA ASP A 427 -10.14 12.87 -2.81
C ASP A 427 -11.39 13.67 -3.25
N PRO A 428 -11.91 13.64 -4.49
CA PRO A 428 -13.11 14.43 -4.81
C PRO A 428 -14.35 13.97 -4.02
N LYS A 429 -14.37 12.71 -3.56
CA LYS A 429 -15.47 12.11 -2.78
C LYS A 429 -15.34 12.35 -1.28
N ASN A 430 -14.22 12.88 -0.80
CA ASN A 430 -13.98 13.16 0.61
C ASN A 430 -13.31 14.54 0.81
N PRO A 431 -14.02 15.63 0.52
CA PRO A 431 -13.45 16.98 0.57
C PRO A 431 -13.04 17.42 1.98
N ASP A 432 -13.73 16.95 3.02
CA ASP A 432 -13.47 17.32 4.43
C ASP A 432 -12.09 16.86 4.94
N LYS A 433 -11.46 15.91 4.23
CA LYS A 433 -10.08 15.48 4.51
C LYS A 433 -9.08 16.62 4.28
N TYR A 434 -9.35 17.53 3.34
CA TYR A 434 -8.43 18.54 2.84
C TYR A 434 -8.78 19.95 3.35
N ILE A 435 -7.77 20.78 3.58
CA ILE A 435 -7.94 22.18 3.97
C ILE A 435 -7.68 23.11 2.78
N GLY A 436 -8.26 24.32 2.81
CA GLY A 436 -8.09 25.34 1.77
C GLY A 436 -9.23 25.41 0.75
N SER A 437 -9.14 26.39 -0.16
CA SER A 437 -10.17 26.62 -1.18
C SER A 437 -10.04 25.66 -2.37
N LEU A 438 -11.18 25.36 -3.03
CA LEU A 438 -11.19 24.53 -4.24
C LEU A 438 -10.26 25.09 -5.33
N GLU A 439 -10.24 26.41 -5.48
CA GLU A 439 -9.42 27.13 -6.45
C GLU A 439 -7.91 26.96 -6.20
N ASN A 440 -7.47 27.00 -4.93
CA ASN A 440 -6.06 26.80 -4.59
C ASN A 440 -5.61 25.38 -4.92
N TRP A 441 -6.47 24.39 -4.65
CA TRP A 441 -6.22 23.00 -5.01
C TRP A 441 -6.09 22.80 -6.53
N GLU A 442 -7.01 23.35 -7.32
CA GLU A 442 -6.94 23.25 -8.79
C GLU A 442 -5.66 23.88 -9.35
N LYS A 443 -5.23 25.01 -8.79
CA LYS A 443 -3.95 25.65 -9.14
C LYS A 443 -2.76 24.77 -8.77
N ALA A 444 -2.75 24.24 -7.55
CA ALA A 444 -1.69 23.37 -7.04
C ALA A 444 -1.56 22.10 -7.88
N GLU A 445 -2.66 21.39 -8.11
CA GLU A 445 -2.69 20.11 -8.85
C GLU A 445 -2.21 20.32 -10.28
N LYS A 446 -2.69 21.38 -10.95
CA LYS A 446 -2.26 21.73 -12.30
C LYS A 446 -0.77 22.08 -12.36
N ALA A 447 -0.25 22.81 -11.37
CA ALA A 447 1.17 23.16 -11.31
C ALA A 447 2.05 21.91 -11.20
N ILE A 448 1.71 20.96 -10.32
CA ILE A 448 2.48 19.72 -10.15
C ILE A 448 2.44 18.86 -11.41
N ILE A 449 1.26 18.68 -12.02
CA ILE A 449 1.10 17.88 -13.24
C ILE A 449 1.90 18.49 -14.41
N ASN A 450 1.85 19.80 -14.57
CA ASN A 450 2.61 20.50 -15.60
C ASN A 450 4.11 20.38 -15.35
N ALA A 451 4.58 20.59 -14.11
CA ALA A 451 6.00 20.48 -13.80
C ALA A 451 6.53 19.06 -14.01
N ALA A 452 5.77 18.02 -13.64
CA ALA A 452 6.13 16.63 -13.89
C ALA A 452 6.21 16.32 -15.40
N SER A 453 5.25 16.82 -16.18
CA SER A 453 5.21 16.68 -17.65
C SER A 453 6.38 17.39 -18.33
N ASP A 454 6.63 18.65 -17.97
CA ASP A 454 7.69 19.48 -18.54
C ASP A 454 9.09 18.91 -18.26
N LYS A 455 9.26 18.23 -17.12
CA LYS A 455 10.49 17.53 -16.75
C LYS A 455 10.60 16.13 -17.36
N GLY A 456 9.59 15.69 -18.12
CA GLY A 456 9.59 14.38 -18.78
C GLY A 456 9.59 13.21 -17.80
N LEU A 457 9.02 13.39 -16.59
CA LEU A 457 8.95 12.33 -15.60
C LEU A 457 7.97 11.24 -16.06
N ASN A 458 8.32 9.98 -15.81
CA ASN A 458 7.35 8.88 -15.91
C ASN A 458 6.53 8.85 -14.61
N TYR A 459 5.34 9.45 -14.64
CA TYR A 459 4.47 9.59 -13.47
C TYR A 459 3.09 8.97 -13.67
N GLU A 460 2.47 8.56 -12.57
CA GLU A 460 1.05 8.23 -12.50
C GLU A 460 0.31 9.24 -11.60
N ILE A 461 -0.99 9.42 -11.84
CA ILE A 461 -1.84 10.25 -11.00
C ILE A 461 -2.60 9.33 -10.04
N VAL A 462 -2.56 9.64 -8.75
CA VAL A 462 -3.23 8.85 -7.70
C VAL A 462 -4.16 9.74 -6.89
N GLU A 463 -5.45 9.45 -6.95
CA GLU A 463 -6.49 10.15 -6.19
C GLU A 463 -6.49 9.72 -4.72
N GLY A 464 -6.60 10.68 -3.80
CA GLY A 464 -6.78 10.43 -2.37
C GLY A 464 -5.51 10.33 -1.55
N GLU A 465 -4.36 10.28 -2.21
CA GLU A 465 -3.04 10.18 -1.57
C GLU A 465 -2.41 11.55 -1.25
N ALA A 466 -3.02 12.67 -1.65
CA ALA A 466 -2.51 14.00 -1.32
C ALA A 466 -2.41 14.27 0.19
N ALA A 467 -1.49 15.17 0.57
CA ALA A 467 -1.43 15.67 1.94
C ALA A 467 -2.68 16.51 2.26
N PHE A 468 -3.02 16.67 3.54
CA PHE A 468 -4.24 17.41 3.90
C PHE A 468 -4.18 18.89 3.48
N TYR A 469 -2.98 19.46 3.33
CA TYR A 469 -2.75 20.86 2.98
C TYR A 469 -2.41 21.10 1.49
N GLY A 470 -2.25 20.06 0.68
CA GLY A 470 -1.94 20.22 -0.74
C GLY A 470 -1.54 18.95 -1.49
N PRO A 471 -1.48 19.00 -2.83
CA PRO A 471 -1.04 17.89 -3.65
C PRO A 471 0.47 17.71 -3.53
N LYS A 472 0.96 16.51 -3.86
CA LYS A 472 2.38 16.17 -3.76
C LYS A 472 2.88 15.35 -4.95
N LEU A 473 4.15 15.55 -5.28
CA LEU A 473 4.93 14.72 -6.19
C LEU A 473 5.85 13.83 -5.35
N ASP A 474 5.62 12.53 -5.39
CA ASP A 474 6.39 11.53 -4.67
C ASP A 474 7.34 10.78 -5.62
N PHE A 475 8.55 10.50 -5.16
CA PHE A 475 9.51 9.63 -5.84
C PHE A 475 9.53 8.27 -5.15
N MET A 476 8.92 7.28 -5.82
CA MET A 476 8.80 5.90 -5.36
C MET A 476 10.01 5.10 -5.84
N VAL A 477 10.78 4.53 -4.92
CA VAL A 477 11.93 3.66 -5.22
C VAL A 477 11.67 2.24 -4.75
N LYS A 478 12.30 1.26 -5.40
CA LYS A 478 12.26 -0.13 -4.96
C LYS A 478 13.48 -0.48 -4.13
N ASP A 479 13.27 -1.10 -2.98
CA ASP A 479 14.38 -1.66 -2.20
C ASP A 479 14.88 -2.99 -2.78
N ALA A 480 15.91 -3.56 -2.15
CA ALA A 480 16.47 -4.85 -2.54
C ALA A 480 15.49 -6.04 -2.44
N LEU A 481 14.37 -5.88 -1.74
CA LEU A 481 13.29 -6.88 -1.66
C LEU A 481 12.15 -6.57 -2.66
N GLY A 482 12.30 -5.55 -3.51
CA GLY A 482 11.28 -5.12 -4.48
C GLY A 482 10.14 -4.32 -3.86
N ARG A 483 10.20 -3.96 -2.57
CA ARG A 483 9.17 -3.14 -1.91
C ARG A 483 9.31 -1.69 -2.34
N GLU A 484 8.19 -1.03 -2.61
CA GLU A 484 8.17 0.39 -2.94
C GLU A 484 8.24 1.27 -1.67
N TRP A 485 9.10 2.27 -1.71
CA TRP A 485 9.30 3.26 -0.65
C TRP A 485 9.22 4.66 -1.24
N GLN A 486 8.46 5.54 -0.60
CA GLN A 486 8.51 6.97 -0.85
C GLN A 486 9.80 7.53 -0.26
N LEU A 487 10.71 8.06 -1.10
CA LEU A 487 11.95 8.72 -0.65
C LEU A 487 11.90 10.24 -0.76
N GLY A 488 11.63 10.75 -1.97
CA GLY A 488 11.55 12.18 -2.23
C GLY A 488 10.11 12.65 -2.29
N THR A 489 9.82 13.85 -1.79
CA THR A 489 8.48 14.43 -1.82
C THR A 489 8.54 15.93 -1.99
N ILE A 490 7.77 16.44 -2.94
CA ILE A 490 7.64 17.87 -3.19
C ILE A 490 6.16 18.22 -3.07
N GLN A 491 5.83 19.19 -2.21
CA GLN A 491 4.44 19.52 -1.86
C GLN A 491 4.20 21.00 -2.10
N VAL A 492 2.97 21.35 -2.46
CA VAL A 492 2.54 22.74 -2.59
C VAL A 492 1.53 23.04 -1.50
N ASP A 493 1.85 23.98 -0.61
CA ASP A 493 0.97 24.40 0.48
C ASP A 493 0.57 25.87 0.32
N TYR A 494 -0.74 26.12 0.28
CA TYR A 494 -1.34 27.46 0.23
C TYR A 494 -1.99 27.90 1.56
N ASN A 495 -1.86 27.08 2.61
CA ASN A 495 -2.65 27.22 3.84
C ASN A 495 -1.82 27.65 5.06
N LEU A 496 -0.60 27.13 5.22
CA LEU A 496 0.26 27.45 6.38
C LEU A 496 0.89 28.86 6.40
N PRO A 497 1.38 29.41 5.27
CA PRO A 497 2.02 30.72 5.26
C PRO A 497 1.10 31.90 5.62
#